data_AF-A0A4R4WF69-F1
#
_entry.id   AF-A0A4R4WF69-F1
#
_cell.length_a   1.000
_cell.length_b   1.000
_cell.length_c   1.000
_cell.angle_alpha   90.00
_cell.angle_beta   90.00
_cell.angle_gamma   90.00
#
_symmetry.space_group_name_H-M   'P 1'
#
loop_
_entity.id
_entity.type
_entity.pdbx_description
1 polymer ?
#
loop_
_entity_poly.entity_id
_entity_poly.type
_entity_poly.pdbx_seq_one_letter_code
_entity_poly.pdbx_strand_id
1 'polypeptide(L)'
;MASSMLPPEDETLATGWEPDLPAADSLVRQAVLAHASWATDPARRAGKPWYDGDTWAGGFLGDRGPLTNWVVQKQPVDPAEVIADVARELPNNLPYLYVSAWPTRDLREHGLALVGHPPLMVRFPEAATTPPVTDLEIRQVTDEAGLADAERVLIEGYPLPELQPVEPGILYHATLLDSRSTIWVGYDGDVPLATATAHDAAGLTVVENVAVVSDPDRGTAVQQG
;
A
#
# COMPACT_ATOMS: atom_id res chain seq x y z
N MET A 1 -3.06 36.49 -38.74
CA MET A 1 -1.96 36.11 -37.84
C MET A 1 -2.48 34.92 -37.03
N ALA A 2 -2.02 33.71 -37.34
CA ALA A 2 -2.41 32.54 -36.55
C ALA A 2 -1.58 32.55 -35.26
N SER A 3 -2.25 32.57 -34.10
CA SER A 3 -1.57 32.39 -32.81
C SER A 3 -0.98 30.97 -32.78
N SER A 4 0.29 30.84 -32.41
CA SER A 4 0.90 29.53 -32.16
C SER A 4 0.14 28.84 -31.02
N MET A 5 -0.05 27.52 -31.13
CA MET A 5 -0.56 26.68 -30.04
C MET A 5 0.56 26.19 -29.11
N LEU A 6 1.83 26.44 -29.46
CA LEU A 6 2.97 26.08 -28.64
C LEU A 6 3.25 27.18 -27.61
N PRO A 7 3.66 26.82 -26.38
CA PRO A 7 4.12 27.79 -25.40
C PRO A 7 5.40 28.51 -25.88
N PRO A 8 5.73 29.68 -25.31
CA PRO A 8 7.03 30.32 -25.46
C PRO A 8 8.20 29.37 -25.11
N GLU A 9 9.34 29.57 -25.76
CA GLU A 9 10.53 28.70 -25.60
C GLU A 9 11.10 28.68 -24.17
N ASP A 10 10.80 29.70 -23.36
CA ASP A 10 11.23 29.86 -21.97
C ASP A 10 10.14 29.51 -20.94
N GLU A 11 8.93 29.15 -21.39
CA GLU A 11 7.87 28.74 -20.48
C GLU A 11 8.06 27.28 -20.06
N THR A 12 8.27 27.06 -18.76
CA THR A 12 8.18 25.72 -18.17
C THR A 12 6.71 25.38 -17.95
N LEU A 13 6.20 24.41 -18.71
CA LEU A 13 4.84 23.93 -18.52
C LEU A 13 4.72 23.16 -17.20
N ALA A 14 3.66 23.48 -16.45
CA ALA A 14 3.30 22.70 -15.25
C ALA A 14 2.92 21.27 -15.63
N THR A 15 3.39 20.34 -14.83
CA THR A 15 3.17 18.89 -14.95
C THR A 15 1.97 18.42 -14.12
N GLY A 16 1.47 19.26 -13.20
CA GLY A 16 0.44 18.88 -12.23
C GLY A 16 0.97 18.01 -11.08
N TRP A 17 2.30 17.96 -10.94
CA TRP A 17 2.98 17.18 -9.91
C TRP A 17 3.96 18.00 -9.07
N GLU A 18 4.01 19.32 -9.28
CA GLU A 18 4.89 20.21 -8.55
C GLU A 18 4.81 19.96 -7.02
N PRO A 19 5.95 19.98 -6.29
CA PRO A 19 5.98 19.58 -4.88
C PRO A 19 5.07 20.40 -3.97
N ASP A 20 4.83 21.67 -4.32
CA ASP A 20 4.03 22.62 -3.56
C ASP A 20 2.52 22.56 -3.87
N LEU A 21 2.10 21.75 -4.86
CA LEU A 21 0.67 21.57 -5.13
C LEU A 21 -0.05 20.92 -3.95
N PRO A 22 -1.28 21.37 -3.63
CA PRO A 22 -2.11 20.73 -2.62
C PRO A 22 -2.26 19.23 -2.88
N ALA A 23 -2.31 18.42 -1.82
CA ALA A 23 -2.55 16.97 -1.97
C ALA A 23 -3.83 16.68 -2.76
N ALA A 24 -4.88 17.48 -2.53
CA ALA A 24 -6.20 17.35 -3.14
C ALA A 24 -6.31 17.88 -4.59
N ASP A 25 -5.20 18.28 -5.22
CA ASP A 25 -5.18 18.78 -6.60
C ASP A 25 -5.71 17.72 -7.61
N SER A 26 -5.39 16.44 -7.38
CA SER A 26 -5.98 15.32 -8.12
C SER A 26 -6.12 14.07 -7.26
N LEU A 27 -7.09 13.21 -7.59
CA LEU A 27 -7.30 11.93 -6.90
C LEU A 27 -6.06 11.02 -6.98
N VAL A 28 -5.36 11.03 -8.12
CA VAL A 28 -4.14 10.24 -8.31
C VAL A 28 -3.02 10.74 -7.40
N ARG A 29 -2.86 12.07 -7.25
CA ARG A 29 -1.90 12.66 -6.30
C ARG A 29 -2.24 12.27 -4.87
N GLN A 30 -3.50 12.37 -4.46
CA GLN A 30 -3.92 11.93 -3.13
C GLN A 30 -3.60 10.45 -2.91
N ALA A 31 -3.90 9.58 -3.87
CA ALA A 31 -3.61 8.15 -3.78
C ALA A 31 -2.10 7.88 -3.64
N VAL A 32 -1.26 8.52 -4.46
CA VAL A 32 0.20 8.40 -4.37
C VAL A 32 0.71 8.83 -2.99
N LEU A 33 0.25 9.98 -2.48
CA LEU A 33 0.66 10.49 -1.18
C LEU A 33 0.16 9.61 -0.02
N ALA A 34 -1.03 9.02 -0.16
CA ALA A 34 -1.56 8.10 0.84
C ALA A 34 -0.79 6.77 0.87
N HIS A 35 -0.38 6.22 -0.28
CA HIS A 35 0.49 5.05 -0.34
C HIS A 35 1.91 5.36 0.17
N ALA A 36 2.44 6.56 -0.10
CA ALA A 36 3.71 7.00 0.47
C ALA A 36 3.65 7.07 2.01
N SER A 37 2.53 7.55 2.57
CA SER A 37 2.26 7.52 4.01
C SER A 37 2.16 6.08 4.54
N TRP A 38 1.44 5.20 3.83
CA TRP A 38 1.33 3.77 4.15
C TRP A 38 2.71 3.08 4.22
N ALA A 39 3.58 3.37 3.26
CA ALA A 39 4.92 2.81 3.21
C ALA A 39 5.83 3.31 4.36
N THR A 40 5.66 4.57 4.79
CA THR A 40 6.61 5.22 5.71
C THR A 40 6.15 5.25 7.16
N ASP A 41 4.87 5.45 7.46
CA ASP A 41 4.35 5.62 8.82
C ASP A 41 4.64 4.40 9.71
N PRO A 42 4.39 3.15 9.28
CA PRO A 42 4.71 1.98 10.07
C PRO A 42 6.21 1.87 10.38
N ALA A 43 7.07 2.03 9.38
CA ALA A 43 8.52 1.94 9.54
C ALA A 43 9.05 3.04 10.48
N ARG A 44 8.58 4.28 10.30
CA ARG A 44 8.93 5.42 11.16
C ARG A 44 8.56 5.15 12.62
N ARG A 45 7.36 4.64 12.88
CA ARG A 45 6.88 4.35 14.24
C ARG A 45 7.62 3.18 14.89
N ALA A 46 7.96 2.18 14.10
CA ALA A 46 8.76 1.04 14.54
C ALA A 46 10.25 1.37 14.75
N GLY A 47 10.68 2.61 14.47
CA GLY A 47 12.09 3.01 14.53
C GLY A 47 12.95 2.30 13.48
N LYS A 48 12.34 1.85 12.38
CA LYS A 48 12.97 1.14 11.27
C LYS A 48 13.45 2.12 10.19
N PRO A 49 14.29 1.68 9.23
CA PRO A 49 14.70 2.54 8.11
C PRO A 49 13.50 3.02 7.28
N TRP A 50 13.47 4.32 6.98
CA TRP A 50 12.48 4.94 6.12
C TRP A 50 13.07 6.18 5.45
N TYR A 51 12.46 6.59 4.35
CA TYR A 51 12.78 7.80 3.59
C TYR A 51 11.49 8.43 3.06
N ASP A 52 11.42 9.76 3.07
CA ASP A 52 10.30 10.53 2.51
C ASP A 52 10.86 11.82 1.89
N GLY A 53 11.10 11.78 0.59
CA GLY A 53 11.59 12.91 -0.20
C GLY A 53 10.58 13.33 -1.28
N ASP A 54 10.97 14.29 -2.11
CA ASP A 54 10.06 14.85 -3.12
C ASP A 54 9.68 13.84 -4.21
N THR A 55 10.65 13.02 -4.66
CA THR A 55 10.49 12.10 -5.79
C THR A 55 9.99 10.72 -5.38
N TRP A 56 10.23 10.28 -4.15
CA TRP A 56 9.80 8.98 -3.65
C TRP A 56 9.77 8.92 -2.12
N ALA A 57 9.06 7.91 -1.61
CA ALA A 57 9.03 7.57 -0.20
C ALA A 57 9.04 6.05 -0.02
N GLY A 58 9.57 5.57 1.10
CA GLY A 58 9.57 4.14 1.40
C GLY A 58 9.97 3.82 2.82
N GLY A 59 9.59 2.64 3.28
CA GLY A 59 9.89 2.14 4.62
C GLY A 59 10.13 0.64 4.61
N PHE A 60 11.05 0.20 5.48
CA PHE A 60 11.49 -1.20 5.54
C PHE A 60 11.18 -1.81 6.91
N LEU A 61 10.05 -2.51 7.01
CA LEU A 61 9.62 -3.16 8.25
C LEU A 61 10.27 -4.54 8.45
N GLY A 62 10.37 -5.31 7.38
CA GLY A 62 10.77 -6.71 7.39
C GLY A 62 11.96 -6.99 6.47
N ASP A 63 12.59 -8.14 6.66
CA ASP A 63 13.69 -8.63 5.81
C ASP A 63 13.24 -9.72 4.83
N ARG A 64 11.96 -10.10 4.89
CA ARG A 64 11.37 -11.20 4.11
C ARG A 64 10.17 -10.70 3.31
N GLY A 65 10.11 -11.09 2.05
CA GLY A 65 9.02 -10.82 1.11
C GLY A 65 8.77 -9.36 0.72
N PRO A 66 8.41 -9.09 -0.55
CA PRO A 66 8.28 -7.72 -1.04
C PRO A 66 7.12 -6.95 -0.42
N LEU A 67 6.11 -7.61 0.15
CA LEU A 67 4.98 -6.93 0.78
C LEU A 67 5.31 -6.29 2.14
N THR A 68 6.43 -6.67 2.77
CA THR A 68 6.84 -6.07 4.05
C THR A 68 7.48 -4.69 3.87
N ASN A 69 7.94 -4.35 2.67
CA ASN A 69 8.64 -3.10 2.38
C ASN A 69 8.11 -2.46 1.11
N TRP A 70 7.76 -1.18 1.15
CA TRP A 70 7.17 -0.48 0.01
C TRP A 70 8.04 0.70 -0.38
N VAL A 71 8.22 0.89 -1.68
CA VAL A 71 8.82 2.07 -2.30
C VAL A 71 7.78 2.67 -3.23
N VAL A 72 7.38 3.91 -2.97
CA VAL A 72 6.33 4.61 -3.71
C VAL A 72 6.95 5.80 -4.45
N GLN A 73 6.86 5.76 -5.78
CA GLN A 73 7.25 6.87 -6.63
C GLN A 73 6.22 8.01 -6.49
N LYS A 74 6.69 9.22 -6.17
CA LYS A 74 5.86 10.42 -5.93
C LYS A 74 5.82 11.40 -7.10
N GLN A 75 6.71 11.25 -8.07
CA GLN A 75 6.88 12.16 -9.22
C GLN A 75 7.06 11.38 -10.53
N PRO A 76 6.68 11.93 -11.70
CA PRO A 76 6.86 11.28 -13.01
C PRO A 76 8.31 11.33 -13.53
N VAL A 77 9.26 10.85 -12.73
CA VAL A 77 10.69 10.73 -13.07
C VAL A 77 11.03 9.32 -13.57
N ASP A 78 12.25 9.11 -14.10
CA ASP A 78 12.70 7.77 -14.50
C ASP A 78 12.77 6.84 -13.26
N PRO A 79 12.06 5.70 -13.26
CA PRO A 79 12.13 4.74 -12.16
C PRO A 79 13.56 4.27 -11.85
N ALA A 80 14.47 4.25 -12.82
CA ALA A 80 15.86 3.86 -12.60
C ALA A 80 16.59 4.80 -11.63
N GLU A 81 16.29 6.10 -11.67
CA GLU A 81 16.87 7.08 -10.74
C GLU A 81 16.34 6.84 -9.32
N VAL A 82 15.04 6.57 -9.19
CA VAL A 82 14.42 6.24 -7.90
C VAL A 82 15.03 4.97 -7.31
N ILE A 83 15.22 3.91 -8.11
CA ILE A 83 15.81 2.65 -7.65
C ILE A 83 17.26 2.84 -7.20
N ALA A 84 18.04 3.63 -7.93
CA ALA A 84 19.41 3.97 -7.54
C ALA A 84 19.45 4.75 -6.21
N ASP A 85 18.48 5.64 -5.99
CA ASP A 85 18.34 6.39 -4.74
C ASP A 85 17.94 5.49 -3.57
N VAL A 86 17.01 4.56 -3.78
CA VAL A 86 16.63 3.56 -2.75
C VAL A 86 17.85 2.76 -2.29
N ALA A 87 18.69 2.30 -3.22
CA ALA A 87 19.92 1.54 -2.90
C ALA A 87 20.97 2.35 -2.12
N ARG A 88 20.87 3.69 -2.19
CA ARG A 88 21.76 4.62 -1.47
C ARG A 88 21.22 4.97 -0.09
N GLU A 89 19.91 5.22 0.02
CA GLU A 89 19.29 5.74 1.25
C GLU A 89 18.80 4.63 2.21
N LEU A 90 18.48 3.44 1.69
CA LEU A 90 17.86 2.35 2.44
C LEU A 90 18.70 1.06 2.37
N PRO A 91 18.49 0.11 3.30
CA PRO A 91 19.30 -1.10 3.36
C PRO A 91 19.29 -1.87 2.04
N ASN A 92 20.49 -2.15 1.54
CA ASN A 92 20.67 -2.93 0.32
C ASN A 92 20.25 -4.39 0.50
N ASN A 93 19.74 -5.00 -0.58
CA ASN A 93 19.34 -6.41 -0.68
C ASN A 93 18.12 -6.84 0.15
N LEU A 94 17.29 -5.90 0.59
CA LEU A 94 15.98 -6.24 1.14
C LEU A 94 14.92 -6.24 0.03
N PRO A 95 13.99 -7.22 0.02
CA PRO A 95 12.92 -7.25 -0.97
C PRO A 95 11.95 -6.09 -0.73
N TYR A 96 11.47 -5.44 -1.78
CA TYR A 96 10.45 -4.40 -1.67
C TYR A 96 9.50 -4.44 -2.87
N LEU A 97 8.28 -3.93 -2.67
CA LEU A 97 7.35 -3.63 -3.75
C LEU A 97 7.60 -2.20 -4.25
N TYR A 98 7.88 -2.08 -5.55
CA TYR A 98 7.96 -0.78 -6.22
C TYR A 98 6.58 -0.40 -6.77
N VAL A 99 6.05 0.73 -6.33
CA VAL A 99 4.72 1.22 -6.70
C VAL A 99 4.83 2.54 -7.44
N SER A 100 4.26 2.58 -8.64
CA SER A 100 4.24 3.77 -9.49
C SER A 100 2.84 3.97 -10.07
N ALA A 101 2.37 5.22 -10.05
CA ALA A 101 1.16 5.64 -10.75
C ALA A 101 1.37 5.81 -12.27
N TRP A 102 2.64 5.84 -12.71
CA TRP A 102 3.01 5.99 -14.11
C TRP A 102 3.52 4.67 -14.69
N PRO A 103 3.29 4.42 -15.98
CA PRO A 103 3.89 3.28 -16.67
C PRO A 103 5.40 3.27 -16.50
N THR A 104 5.94 2.11 -16.14
CA THR A 104 7.39 1.90 -16.08
C THR A 104 7.87 1.20 -17.35
N ARG A 105 9.14 1.42 -17.71
CA ARG A 105 9.86 0.52 -18.61
C ARG A 105 10.07 -0.85 -17.96
N ASP A 106 10.68 -1.78 -18.68
CA ASP A 106 11.19 -3.02 -18.08
C ASP A 106 12.33 -2.70 -17.10
N LEU A 107 12.19 -3.16 -15.85
CA LEU A 107 13.11 -2.88 -14.75
C LEU A 107 13.90 -4.13 -14.31
N ARG A 108 13.89 -5.21 -15.10
CA ARG A 108 14.66 -6.44 -14.80
C ARG A 108 16.16 -6.19 -14.68
N GLU A 109 16.71 -5.22 -15.41
CA GLU A 109 18.12 -4.83 -15.27
C GLU A 109 18.46 -4.24 -13.90
N HIS A 110 17.46 -3.77 -13.15
CA HIS A 110 17.58 -3.23 -11.79
C HIS A 110 17.14 -4.25 -10.71
N GLY A 111 16.98 -5.52 -11.07
CA GLY A 111 16.61 -6.58 -10.14
C GLY A 111 15.13 -6.64 -9.76
N LEU A 112 14.26 -5.87 -10.44
CA LEU A 112 12.81 -5.91 -10.24
C LEU A 112 12.11 -6.79 -11.27
N ALA A 113 10.95 -7.34 -10.89
CA ALA A 113 10.06 -8.07 -11.79
C ALA A 113 8.66 -7.46 -11.76
N LEU A 114 7.99 -7.42 -12.91
CA LEU A 114 6.62 -6.90 -13.01
C LEU A 114 5.65 -7.89 -12.35
N VAL A 115 5.01 -7.45 -11.27
CA VAL A 115 3.96 -8.22 -10.57
C VAL A 115 2.58 -8.00 -11.21
N GLY A 116 2.29 -6.77 -11.67
CA GLY A 116 1.01 -6.47 -12.32
C GLY A 116 0.74 -4.98 -12.50
N HIS A 117 -0.48 -4.67 -12.94
CA HIS A 117 -1.00 -3.31 -13.14
C HIS A 117 -2.34 -3.15 -12.41
N PRO A 118 -2.35 -3.16 -11.06
CA PRO A 118 -3.59 -3.04 -10.31
C PRO A 118 -4.26 -1.68 -10.61
N PRO A 119 -5.58 -1.66 -10.87
CA PRO A 119 -6.28 -0.40 -11.10
C PRO A 119 -6.43 0.38 -9.79
N LEU A 120 -6.38 1.71 -9.86
CA LEU A 120 -6.82 2.55 -8.75
C LEU A 120 -8.35 2.53 -8.69
N MET A 121 -8.89 1.76 -7.75
CA MET A 121 -10.34 1.71 -7.48
C MET A 121 -10.71 2.81 -6.50
N VAL A 122 -11.74 3.60 -6.82
CA VAL A 122 -12.20 4.72 -5.98
C VAL A 122 -13.66 4.54 -5.65
N ARG A 123 -14.00 4.70 -4.37
CA ARG A 123 -15.37 4.81 -3.87
C ARG A 123 -15.51 6.09 -3.07
N PHE A 124 -16.47 6.93 -3.43
CA PHE A 124 -16.78 8.16 -2.69
C PHE A 124 -17.66 7.86 -1.48
N PRO A 125 -17.56 8.65 -0.40
CA PRO A 125 -18.47 8.54 0.73
C PRO A 125 -19.92 8.76 0.30
N GLU A 126 -20.82 7.91 0.75
CA GLU A 126 -22.27 8.07 0.56
C GLU A 126 -22.96 8.29 1.90
N ALA A 127 -24.03 9.08 1.91
CA ALA A 127 -24.78 9.41 3.15
C ALA A 127 -25.44 8.18 3.80
N ALA A 128 -25.65 7.11 3.04
CA ALA A 128 -26.13 5.83 3.52
C ALA A 128 -25.38 4.72 2.79
N THR A 129 -24.57 3.95 3.52
CA THR A 129 -24.01 2.69 3.02
C THR A 129 -24.75 1.56 3.70
N THR A 130 -25.39 0.68 2.94
CA THR A 130 -25.92 -0.57 3.48
C THR A 130 -24.71 -1.47 3.82
N PRO A 131 -24.52 -1.88 5.08
CA PRO A 131 -23.44 -2.80 5.42
C PRO A 131 -23.61 -4.11 4.62
N PRO A 132 -22.51 -4.71 4.13
CA PRO A 132 -22.59 -6.02 3.50
C PRO A 132 -23.14 -7.05 4.50
N VAL A 133 -23.97 -7.96 4.02
CA VAL A 133 -24.47 -9.09 4.83
C VAL A 133 -23.39 -10.16 4.86
N THR A 134 -22.98 -10.55 6.07
CA THR A 134 -22.01 -11.62 6.31
C THR A 134 -22.36 -12.35 7.60
N ASP A 135 -22.05 -13.65 7.65
CA ASP A 135 -22.17 -14.46 8.87
C ASP A 135 -20.91 -14.33 9.76
N LEU A 136 -19.89 -13.60 9.32
CA LEU A 136 -18.68 -13.34 10.11
C LEU A 136 -18.91 -12.23 11.13
N GLU A 137 -18.36 -12.41 12.33
CA GLU A 137 -18.21 -11.33 13.29
C GLU A 137 -17.00 -10.46 12.91
N ILE A 138 -17.25 -9.21 12.51
CA ILE A 138 -16.18 -8.26 12.16
C ILE A 138 -15.73 -7.53 13.42
N ARG A 139 -14.46 -7.71 13.80
CA ARG A 139 -13.84 -7.07 14.97
C ARG A 139 -12.74 -6.13 14.51
N GLN A 140 -12.71 -4.92 15.06
CA GLN A 140 -11.55 -4.04 14.93
C GLN A 140 -10.40 -4.60 15.79
N VAL A 141 -9.21 -4.66 15.23
CA VAL A 141 -8.00 -5.04 15.96
C VAL A 141 -7.59 -3.92 16.90
N THR A 142 -7.41 -4.26 18.19
CA THR A 142 -7.03 -3.30 19.24
C THR A 142 -5.89 -3.80 20.13
N ASP A 143 -5.36 -4.99 19.85
CA ASP A 143 -4.26 -5.62 20.58
C ASP A 143 -3.37 -6.46 19.64
N GLU A 144 -2.25 -6.95 20.18
CA GLU A 144 -1.27 -7.74 19.42
C GLU A 144 -1.81 -9.11 19.00
N ALA A 145 -2.76 -9.69 19.73
CA ALA A 145 -3.38 -10.96 19.37
C ALA A 145 -4.21 -10.81 18.09
N GLY A 146 -5.01 -9.74 18.01
CA GLY A 146 -5.75 -9.40 16.79
C GLY A 146 -4.82 -9.05 15.61
N LEU A 147 -3.65 -8.45 15.85
CA LEU A 147 -2.66 -8.22 14.79
C LEU A 147 -2.12 -9.56 14.25
N ALA A 148 -1.80 -10.49 15.13
CA ALA A 148 -1.33 -11.82 14.74
C ALA A 148 -2.40 -12.59 13.93
N ASP A 149 -3.68 -12.48 14.31
CA ASP A 149 -4.79 -13.05 13.55
C ASP A 149 -4.91 -12.43 12.16
N ALA A 150 -4.86 -11.10 12.06
CA ALA A 150 -4.93 -10.37 10.80
C ALA A 150 -3.77 -10.75 9.86
N GLU A 151 -2.56 -10.82 10.40
CA GLU A 151 -1.35 -11.19 9.67
C GLU A 151 -1.40 -12.63 9.16
N ARG A 152 -1.84 -13.57 10.01
CA ARG A 152 -2.02 -14.97 9.63
C ARG A 152 -3.00 -15.11 8.47
N VAL A 153 -4.18 -14.47 8.57
CA VAL A 153 -5.17 -14.49 7.48
C VAL A 153 -4.62 -13.90 6.19
N LEU A 154 -3.85 -12.80 6.27
CA LEU A 154 -3.23 -12.20 5.10
C LEU A 154 -2.24 -13.15 4.41
N ILE A 155 -1.34 -13.77 5.18
CA ILE A 155 -0.28 -14.64 4.65
C ILE A 155 -0.84 -15.97 4.12
N GLU A 156 -1.90 -16.48 4.73
CA GLU A 156 -2.56 -17.71 4.27
C GLU A 156 -3.50 -17.45 3.08
N GLY A 157 -4.23 -16.33 3.09
CA GLY A 157 -5.23 -15.98 2.07
C GLY A 157 -4.62 -15.39 0.80
N TYR A 158 -3.53 -14.65 0.94
CA TYR A 158 -2.65 -14.26 -0.14
C TYR A 158 -1.43 -15.18 -0.03
N PRO A 159 -1.30 -16.25 -0.84
CA PRO A 159 -0.28 -17.28 -0.62
C PRO A 159 1.13 -16.69 -0.78
N LEU A 160 1.73 -16.26 0.35
CA LEU A 160 3.02 -15.59 0.46
C LEU A 160 4.06 -16.57 1.05
N PRO A 161 4.57 -17.53 0.26
CA PRO A 161 5.46 -18.59 0.75
C PRO A 161 6.75 -18.07 1.40
N GLU A 162 7.21 -16.89 0.99
CA GLU A 162 8.40 -16.24 1.53
C GLU A 162 8.22 -15.75 2.98
N LEU A 163 6.98 -15.63 3.45
CA LEU A 163 6.63 -15.29 4.82
C LEU A 163 6.32 -16.52 5.69
N GLN A 164 6.51 -17.75 5.17
CA GLN A 164 6.32 -18.98 5.91
C GLN A 164 7.62 -19.47 6.60
N PRO A 165 7.57 -20.01 7.84
CA PRO A 165 6.40 -20.10 8.71
C PRO A 165 5.93 -18.73 9.20
N VAL A 166 4.62 -18.57 9.39
CA VAL A 166 4.03 -17.34 9.95
C VAL A 166 4.55 -17.10 11.36
N GLU A 167 5.12 -15.92 11.59
CA GLU A 167 5.57 -15.44 12.89
C GLU A 167 4.94 -14.07 13.16
N PRO A 168 4.29 -13.86 14.33
CA PRO A 168 3.67 -12.58 14.66
C PRO A 168 4.62 -11.39 14.51
N GLY A 169 4.18 -10.38 13.78
CA GLY A 169 4.87 -9.11 13.62
C GLY A 169 5.84 -9.06 12.43
N ILE A 170 5.84 -10.06 11.55
CA ILE A 170 6.66 -10.06 10.32
C ILE A 170 6.21 -8.99 9.32
N LEU A 171 4.92 -8.68 9.29
CA LEU A 171 4.26 -7.71 8.42
C LEU A 171 3.54 -6.62 9.23
N TYR A 172 2.88 -7.00 10.33
CA TYR A 172 2.15 -6.09 11.21
C TYR A 172 2.86 -5.86 12.54
N HIS A 173 3.79 -4.90 12.55
CA HIS A 173 4.44 -4.44 13.78
C HIS A 173 3.43 -3.83 14.76
N ALA A 174 3.61 -4.06 16.07
CA ALA A 174 2.69 -3.63 17.14
C ALA A 174 2.38 -2.12 17.13
N THR A 175 3.28 -1.31 16.59
CA THR A 175 3.08 0.15 16.43
C THR A 175 1.93 0.52 15.49
N LEU A 176 1.37 -0.43 14.73
CA LEU A 176 0.18 -0.21 13.93
C LEU A 176 -1.07 0.07 14.79
N LEU A 177 -1.12 -0.42 16.03
CA LEU A 177 -2.23 -0.18 16.96
C LEU A 177 -2.43 1.31 17.27
N ASP A 178 -1.36 2.09 17.25
CA ASP A 178 -1.37 3.53 17.53
C ASP A 178 -1.17 4.38 16.25
N SER A 179 -1.39 3.79 15.07
CA SER A 179 -1.10 4.40 13.76
C SER A 179 -2.29 5.09 13.12
N ARG A 180 -2.11 5.59 11.89
CA ARG A 180 -3.22 6.05 11.03
C ARG A 180 -3.92 4.89 10.31
N SER A 181 -3.48 3.66 10.57
CA SER A 181 -4.08 2.46 10.04
C SER A 181 -5.08 1.88 11.04
N THR A 182 -6.23 1.45 10.55
CA THR A 182 -7.17 0.62 11.28
C THR A 182 -7.24 -0.75 10.60
N ILE A 183 -7.22 -1.81 11.39
CA ILE A 183 -7.24 -3.19 10.89
C ILE A 183 -8.53 -3.85 11.41
N TRP A 184 -9.18 -4.63 10.56
CA TRP A 184 -10.34 -5.44 10.93
C TRP A 184 -10.11 -6.89 10.56
N VAL A 185 -10.66 -7.78 11.39
CA VAL A 185 -10.65 -9.22 11.16
C VAL A 185 -12.08 -9.74 11.24
N GLY A 186 -12.45 -10.61 10.29
CA GLY A 186 -13.72 -11.33 10.29
C GLY A 186 -13.55 -12.73 10.85
N TYR A 187 -14.37 -13.08 11.84
CA TYR A 187 -14.32 -14.35 12.55
C TYR A 187 -15.55 -15.23 12.30
N ASP A 188 -15.34 -16.54 12.20
CA ASP A 188 -16.38 -17.55 12.45
C ASP A 188 -16.15 -18.16 13.83
N GLY A 189 -16.91 -17.68 14.82
CA GLY A 189 -16.63 -17.96 16.24
C GLY A 189 -15.27 -17.39 16.66
N ASP A 190 -14.30 -18.28 16.90
CA ASP A 190 -12.92 -17.94 17.27
C ASP A 190 -11.94 -18.13 16.11
N VAL A 191 -12.41 -18.52 14.92
CA VAL A 191 -11.56 -18.77 13.75
C VAL A 191 -11.46 -17.49 12.91
N PRO A 192 -10.26 -16.89 12.77
CA PRO A 192 -10.07 -15.73 11.89
C PRO A 192 -10.07 -16.17 10.42
N LEU A 193 -10.94 -15.58 9.59
CA LEU A 193 -11.14 -15.98 8.20
C LEU A 193 -10.94 -14.85 7.18
N ALA A 194 -11.09 -13.59 7.58
CA ALA A 194 -10.94 -12.44 6.69
C ALA A 194 -10.18 -11.31 7.37
N THR A 195 -9.45 -10.50 6.59
CA THR A 195 -8.76 -9.32 7.09
C THR A 195 -8.80 -8.18 6.07
N ALA A 196 -8.72 -6.94 6.55
CA ALA A 196 -8.49 -5.76 5.74
C ALA A 196 -7.82 -4.67 6.58
N THR A 197 -7.00 -3.84 5.93
CA THR A 197 -6.42 -2.64 6.56
C THR A 197 -6.86 -1.39 5.83
N ALA A 198 -7.28 -0.37 6.57
CA ALA A 198 -7.52 0.97 6.05
C ALA A 198 -6.45 1.92 6.60
N HIS A 199 -5.92 2.82 5.77
CA HIS A 199 -4.95 3.84 6.17
C HIS A 199 -5.38 5.23 5.71
N ASP A 200 -5.48 6.16 6.66
CA ASP A 200 -5.94 7.52 6.39
C ASP A 200 -4.77 8.48 6.15
N ALA A 201 -4.69 9.03 4.93
CA ALA A 201 -3.67 10.00 4.56
C ALA A 201 -4.10 10.83 3.35
N ALA A 202 -3.58 12.06 3.25
CA ALA A 202 -3.83 12.96 2.11
C ALA A 202 -5.32 13.21 1.77
N GLY A 203 -6.21 13.06 2.76
CA GLY A 203 -7.67 13.20 2.57
C GLY A 203 -8.35 12.00 1.91
N LEU A 204 -7.68 10.84 1.85
CA LEU A 204 -8.22 9.56 1.41
C LEU A 204 -7.99 8.47 2.45
N THR A 205 -8.80 7.42 2.36
CA THR A 205 -8.59 6.14 3.02
C THR A 205 -8.14 5.14 1.96
N VAL A 206 -6.90 4.66 2.04
CA VAL A 206 -6.44 3.54 1.20
C VAL A 206 -6.80 2.24 1.92
N VAL A 207 -7.39 1.29 1.18
CA VAL A 207 -7.71 -0.04 1.71
C VAL A 207 -6.75 -1.04 1.07
N GLU A 208 -5.88 -1.63 1.88
CA GLU A 208 -4.85 -2.59 1.48
C GLU A 208 -4.96 -3.88 2.28
N ASN A 209 -4.18 -4.88 1.85
CA ASN A 209 -4.03 -6.16 2.55
C ASN A 209 -5.39 -6.82 2.85
N VAL A 210 -6.26 -6.84 1.85
CA VAL A 210 -7.56 -7.51 1.92
C VAL A 210 -7.37 -8.97 1.55
N ALA A 211 -7.69 -9.87 2.48
CA ALA A 211 -7.59 -11.30 2.24
C ALA A 211 -8.71 -12.07 2.93
N VAL A 212 -9.04 -13.22 2.35
CA VAL A 212 -9.95 -14.21 2.92
C VAL A 212 -9.26 -15.57 2.76
N VAL A 213 -9.20 -16.35 3.83
CA VAL A 213 -8.75 -17.74 3.74
C VAL A 213 -9.92 -18.61 3.31
N SER A 214 -9.67 -19.50 2.35
CA SER A 214 -10.64 -20.53 1.99
C SER A 214 -10.71 -21.53 3.13
N ASP A 215 -11.84 -21.61 3.83
CA ASP A 215 -12.12 -22.73 4.71
C ASP A 215 -12.52 -23.94 3.83
N PRO A 216 -11.75 -25.06 3.84
CA PRO A 216 -12.07 -26.23 3.03
C PRO A 216 -13.45 -26.84 3.34
N ASP A 217 -14.05 -26.54 4.50
CA ASP A 217 -15.37 -27.03 4.91
C ASP A 217 -16.51 -26.02 4.63
N ARG A 218 -16.20 -24.75 4.34
CA ARG A 218 -17.18 -23.74 3.88
C ARG A 218 -17.12 -23.63 2.36
N GLY A 219 -18.05 -24.28 1.68
CA GLY A 219 -18.26 -24.14 0.24
C GLY A 219 -18.19 -22.67 -0.20
N THR A 220 -17.32 -22.39 -1.16
CA THR A 220 -17.06 -21.07 -1.74
C THR A 220 -18.34 -20.31 -2.06
N ALA A 221 -18.55 -19.20 -1.36
CA ALA A 221 -19.61 -18.26 -1.70
C ALA A 221 -19.21 -16.81 -1.38
N VAL A 222 -18.20 -16.26 -2.07
CA VAL A 222 -18.20 -14.84 -2.48
C VAL A 222 -17.37 -14.68 -3.77
N GLN A 223 -18.00 -14.95 -4.91
CA GLN A 223 -17.69 -14.25 -6.17
C GLN A 223 -19.00 -13.65 -6.66
N GLN A 224 -19.15 -12.34 -6.52
CA GLN A 224 -20.14 -11.52 -7.23
C GLN A 224 -19.49 -10.15 -7.40
N GLY A 225 -19.48 -9.51 -8.56
CA GLY A 225 -20.01 -9.79 -9.90
C GLY A 225 -19.52 -8.70 -10.85
#